data_AF-A0A1F8NF23-F1
#
_entry.id   AF-A0A1F8NF23-F1
#
_cell.length_a   1.000
_cell.length_b   1.000
_cell.length_c   1.000
_cell.angle_alpha   90.00
_cell.angle_beta   90.00
_cell.angle_gamma   90.00
#
_symmetry.space_group_name_H-M   'P 1'
#
loop_
_entity.id
_entity.type
_entity.pdbx_description
1 polymer ?
#
loop_
_entity_poly.entity_id
_entity_poly.type
_entity_poly.pdbx_seq_one_letter_code
_entity_poly.pdbx_strand_id
1 'polypeptide(L)'
;MMSISIANWCGTKAVRVLGVALVLMAAIGIPPGQAGSESNPRITRLAVSVMPEYDQPRVLVSYHGELNADVPLPLEVSLRIPADADIKQACSIRTATEEHVCRDYSTKPDGQYLSLTYEVVTPVMYVEFYYGSIPTEAQRSLDFTLWPPYPVQNLDLFVQEPQGASDFTLSPPSPETLGEERFRHHSYTYQDLGTDEPVEIQITYTRDVGEPSVSASAARASAGDIDPAGIPLGPFLLLGAAGIAVLGLALYAAFIRRFPIRRVALSHGGAVDEGDLTQGAVLSCRHCGGRIRPGADFCSSCGQAVRPLPKEQR
;
A
#
# COMPACT_ATOMS: atom_id res chain seq x y z
N MET A 1 3.83 60.08 71.02
CA MET A 1 2.36 59.99 70.85
C MET A 1 2.07 59.29 69.53
N MET A 2 0.95 58.57 69.48
CA MET A 2 0.38 57.79 68.37
C MET A 2 0.83 56.32 68.27
N SER A 3 0.21 55.50 69.11
CA SER A 3 -0.07 54.09 68.83
C SER A 3 -1.05 53.98 67.65
N ILE A 4 -0.73 53.16 66.66
CA ILE A 4 -1.67 52.73 65.62
C ILE A 4 -2.12 51.31 65.95
N SER A 5 -3.43 51.18 66.15
CA SER A 5 -4.13 49.95 66.51
C SER A 5 -4.26 49.04 65.29
N ILE A 6 -3.78 47.80 65.38
CA ILE A 6 -3.98 46.77 64.35
C ILE A 6 -5.40 46.21 64.52
N ALA A 7 -6.32 46.67 63.68
CA ALA A 7 -7.67 46.13 63.62
C ALA A 7 -7.69 44.86 62.75
N ASN A 8 -7.93 43.72 63.41
CA ASN A 8 -8.32 42.45 62.82
C ASN A 8 -9.57 42.61 61.94
N TRP A 9 -9.44 42.69 60.61
CA TRP A 9 -10.61 42.62 59.72
C TRP A 9 -10.27 42.24 58.27
N CYS A 10 -9.73 41.03 58.01
CA CYS A 10 -9.74 40.50 56.63
C CYS A 10 -9.50 38.98 56.49
N GLY A 11 -10.02 38.14 57.39
CA GLY A 11 -9.77 36.69 57.33
C GLY A 11 -10.75 35.87 56.49
N THR A 12 -12.02 36.24 56.43
CA THR A 12 -13.09 35.34 55.93
C THR A 12 -13.73 35.75 54.61
N LYS A 13 -13.69 37.04 54.24
CA LYS A 13 -14.26 37.50 52.95
C LYS A 13 -13.35 37.19 51.77
N ALA A 14 -12.03 37.30 51.94
CA ALA A 14 -11.04 36.96 50.90
C ALA A 14 -11.06 35.46 50.54
N VAL A 15 -11.22 34.58 51.54
CA VAL A 15 -11.31 33.12 51.34
C VAL A 15 -12.58 32.73 50.59
N ARG A 16 -13.70 33.42 50.83
CA ARG A 16 -14.98 33.15 50.12
C ARG A 16 -14.95 33.62 48.67
N VAL A 17 -14.32 34.76 48.37
CA VAL A 17 -14.18 35.25 46.99
C VAL A 17 -13.25 34.34 46.17
N LEU A 18 -12.15 33.86 46.77
CA LEU A 18 -11.25 32.91 46.12
C LEU A 18 -11.92 31.55 45.88
N GLY A 19 -12.74 31.08 46.82
CA GLY A 19 -13.51 29.83 46.68
C GLY A 19 -14.56 29.89 45.56
N VAL A 20 -15.26 31.02 45.41
CA VAL A 20 -16.25 31.20 44.34
C VAL A 20 -15.57 31.26 42.96
N ALA A 21 -14.41 31.90 42.84
CA ALA A 21 -13.65 31.95 41.59
C ALA A 21 -13.14 30.56 41.14
N LEU A 22 -12.71 29.71 42.08
CA LEU A 22 -12.29 28.33 41.81
C LEU A 22 -13.45 27.43 41.38
N VAL A 23 -14.64 27.62 41.95
CA VAL A 23 -15.86 26.88 41.55
C VAL A 23 -16.37 27.35 40.18
N LEU A 24 -16.26 28.64 39.85
CA LEU A 24 -16.61 29.14 38.51
C LEU A 24 -15.63 28.68 37.42
N MET A 25 -14.33 28.56 37.73
CA MET A 25 -13.34 27.97 36.81
C MET A 25 -13.60 26.48 36.53
N ALA A 26 -14.10 25.73 37.52
CA ALA A 26 -14.47 24.32 37.33
C ALA A 26 -15.78 24.12 36.55
N ALA A 27 -16.65 25.14 36.48
CA ALA A 27 -17.92 25.08 35.75
C ALA A 27 -17.80 25.46 34.26
N ILE A 28 -16.69 26.08 33.85
CA ILE A 28 -16.34 26.26 32.44
C ILE A 28 -15.70 24.94 32.00
N GLY A 29 -16.54 23.97 31.64
CA GLY A 29 -16.10 22.69 31.11
C GLY A 29 -15.28 22.91 29.84
N ILE A 30 -13.96 23.00 30.00
CA ILE A 30 -13.04 22.75 28.89
C ILE A 30 -13.18 21.25 28.65
N PRO A 31 -13.78 20.81 27.53
CA PRO A 31 -13.77 19.39 27.21
C PRO A 31 -12.30 18.95 27.24
N PRO A 32 -11.95 17.82 27.88
CA PRO A 32 -10.60 17.31 27.79
C PRO A 32 -10.27 17.28 26.30
N GLY A 33 -9.27 18.06 25.89
CA GLY A 33 -8.77 18.00 24.53
C GLY A 33 -8.51 16.52 24.29
N GLN A 34 -9.20 15.94 23.32
CA GLN A 34 -8.80 14.63 22.83
C GLN A 34 -7.40 14.87 22.28
N ALA A 35 -6.38 14.55 23.10
CA ALA A 35 -5.07 14.29 22.58
C ALA A 35 -5.30 13.14 21.60
N GLY A 36 -5.41 13.47 20.31
CA GLY A 36 -5.28 12.47 19.28
C GLY A 36 -3.97 11.77 19.60
N SER A 37 -4.03 10.45 19.78
CA SER A 37 -2.81 9.67 19.84
C SER A 37 -2.05 10.00 18.56
N GLU A 38 -0.99 10.81 18.64
CA GLU A 38 -0.03 10.92 17.56
C GLU A 38 0.49 9.50 17.37
N SER A 39 0.03 8.87 16.29
CA SER A 39 0.45 7.53 15.91
C SER A 39 1.91 7.61 15.54
N ASN A 40 2.78 7.16 16.45
CA ASN A 40 4.20 7.09 16.16
C ASN A 40 4.42 6.22 14.91
N PRO A 41 5.15 6.72 13.89
CA PRO A 41 5.45 5.93 12.71
C PRO A 41 6.17 4.64 13.08
N ARG A 42 5.71 3.53 12.51
CA ARG A 42 6.35 2.21 12.58
C ARG A 42 6.19 1.51 11.25
N ILE A 43 7.10 0.60 10.97
CA ILE A 43 7.05 -0.24 9.78
C ILE A 43 6.43 -1.59 10.17
N THR A 44 5.25 -1.91 9.64
CA THR A 44 4.57 -3.19 9.91
C THR A 44 5.22 -4.34 9.15
N ARG A 45 5.78 -4.06 7.97
CA ARG A 45 6.57 -5.00 7.18
C ARG A 45 7.67 -4.27 6.43
N LEU A 46 8.89 -4.77 6.53
CA LEU A 46 10.03 -4.30 5.74
C LEU A 46 10.57 -5.48 4.94
N ALA A 47 10.54 -5.40 3.62
CA ALA A 47 11.26 -6.32 2.74
C ALA A 47 12.54 -5.65 2.25
N VAL A 48 13.68 -6.33 2.43
CA VAL A 48 15.00 -5.85 2.03
C VAL A 48 15.63 -6.88 1.11
N SER A 49 16.00 -6.49 -0.10
CA SER A 49 16.75 -7.36 -1.02
C SER A 49 18.17 -6.83 -1.17
N VAL A 50 19.16 -7.70 -0.97
CA VAL A 50 20.59 -7.44 -1.13
C VAL A 50 21.12 -8.34 -2.23
N MET A 51 21.53 -7.75 -3.35
CA MET A 51 21.88 -8.49 -4.56
C MET A 51 23.26 -8.07 -5.07
N PRO A 52 24.34 -8.73 -4.61
CA PRO A 52 25.68 -8.52 -5.13
C PRO A 52 25.77 -8.92 -6.60
N GLU A 53 26.43 -8.10 -7.40
CA GLU A 53 26.68 -8.37 -8.82
C GLU A 53 25.43 -8.77 -9.60
N TYR A 54 24.28 -8.15 -9.32
CA TYR A 54 23.02 -8.43 -10.02
C TYR A 54 23.15 -8.05 -11.50
N ASP A 55 23.23 -6.77 -11.80
CA ASP A 55 23.35 -6.23 -13.16
C ASP A 55 24.51 -5.23 -13.34
N GLN A 56 25.24 -4.96 -12.25
CA GLN A 56 26.45 -4.12 -12.19
C GLN A 56 27.46 -4.74 -11.20
N PRO A 57 28.78 -4.46 -11.29
CA PRO A 57 29.79 -4.94 -10.33
C PRO A 57 29.72 -4.19 -8.98
N ARG A 58 28.52 -4.03 -8.45
CA ARG A 58 28.16 -3.36 -7.20
C ARG A 58 27.08 -4.19 -6.49
N VAL A 59 26.69 -3.79 -5.29
CA VAL A 59 25.55 -4.40 -4.60
C VAL A 59 24.31 -3.57 -4.88
N LEU A 60 23.29 -4.18 -5.50
CA LEU A 60 21.96 -3.59 -5.60
C LEU A 60 21.18 -3.87 -4.32
N VAL A 61 20.61 -2.82 -3.73
CA VAL A 61 19.74 -2.92 -2.56
C VAL A 61 18.40 -2.28 -2.86
N SER A 62 17.33 -2.96 -2.44
CA SER A 62 16.00 -2.36 -2.39
C SER A 62 15.37 -2.51 -1.01
N TYR A 63 14.71 -1.45 -0.56
CA TYR A 63 13.88 -1.42 0.64
C TYR A 63 12.44 -1.21 0.22
N HIS A 64 11.54 -2.06 0.69
CA HIS A 64 10.10 -1.94 0.48
C HIS A 64 9.42 -2.05 1.84
N GLY A 65 8.96 -0.91 2.37
CA GLY A 65 8.44 -0.80 3.74
C GLY A 65 6.97 -0.39 3.76
N GLU A 66 6.15 -1.14 4.49
CA GLU A 66 4.76 -0.78 4.81
C GLU A 66 4.71 -0.06 6.16
N LEU A 67 4.26 1.18 6.16
CA LEU A 67 4.00 1.97 7.36
C LEU A 67 2.63 1.63 7.96
N ASN A 68 2.47 1.85 9.25
CA ASN A 68 1.19 1.68 9.92
C ASN A 68 0.07 2.54 9.29
N ALA A 69 -1.13 1.96 9.16
CA ALA A 69 -2.25 2.58 8.44
C ALA A 69 -2.70 3.95 8.98
N ASP A 70 -2.43 4.21 10.25
CA ASP A 70 -2.75 5.45 10.96
C ASP A 70 -1.63 6.50 10.91
N VAL A 71 -0.54 6.25 10.18
CA VAL A 71 0.57 7.22 10.06
C VAL A 71 0.11 8.49 9.33
N PRO A 72 0.39 9.70 9.86
CA PRO A 72 0.12 10.94 9.14
C PRO A 72 1.00 11.03 7.88
N LEU A 73 0.39 11.35 6.74
CA LEU A 73 1.07 11.56 5.46
C LEU A 73 0.81 12.99 4.95
N PRO A 74 1.77 13.63 4.25
CA PRO A 74 3.11 13.12 3.94
C PRO A 74 4.00 12.95 5.17
N LEU A 75 4.92 11.98 5.12
CA LEU A 75 5.90 11.73 6.17
C LEU A 75 7.31 11.91 5.60
N GLU A 76 8.16 12.68 6.29
CA GLU A 76 9.58 12.75 5.98
C GLU A 76 10.29 11.52 6.59
N VAL A 77 10.89 10.70 5.73
CA VAL A 77 11.64 9.50 6.13
C VAL A 77 13.13 9.74 5.96
N SER A 78 13.93 9.29 6.92
CA SER A 78 15.38 9.41 6.91
C SER A 78 16.03 8.04 7.07
N LEU A 79 16.79 7.60 6.06
CA LEU A 79 17.48 6.32 6.02
C LEU A 79 18.99 6.51 6.13
N ARG A 80 19.66 5.66 6.90
CA ARG A 80 21.11 5.58 6.90
C ARG A 80 21.56 4.53 5.88
N ILE A 81 22.25 4.95 4.82
CA ILE A 81 22.76 4.09 3.75
C ILE A 81 24.25 4.35 3.50
N PRO A 82 24.98 3.44 2.82
CA PRO A 82 26.42 3.61 2.57
C PRO A 82 26.76 4.96 1.91
N ALA A 83 27.90 5.57 2.29
CA ALA A 83 28.26 6.90 1.81
C ALA A 83 28.51 6.97 0.29
N ASP A 84 28.83 5.85 -0.36
CA ASP A 84 29.03 5.75 -1.81
C ASP A 84 27.77 5.29 -2.57
N ALA A 85 26.61 5.29 -1.90
CA ALA A 85 25.35 4.87 -2.50
C ALA A 85 24.98 5.75 -3.71
N ASP A 86 24.70 5.08 -4.83
CA ASP A 86 24.13 5.63 -6.05
C ASP A 86 22.63 5.33 -6.05
N ILE A 87 21.85 6.31 -5.57
CA ILE A 87 20.41 6.21 -5.37
C ILE A 87 19.69 6.27 -6.71
N LYS A 88 18.95 5.22 -7.05
CA LYS A 88 18.16 5.12 -8.28
C LYS A 88 16.72 5.54 -8.06
N GLN A 89 16.16 5.16 -6.92
CA GLN A 89 14.77 5.45 -6.59
C GLN A 89 14.63 5.80 -5.11
N ALA A 90 13.90 6.88 -4.83
CA ALA A 90 13.41 7.26 -3.51
C ALA A 90 11.94 7.66 -3.67
N CYS A 91 11.04 6.72 -3.38
CA CYS A 91 9.66 6.78 -3.81
C CYS A 91 8.70 6.28 -2.74
N SER A 92 7.42 6.57 -2.96
CA SER A 92 6.34 5.86 -2.29
C SER A 92 5.54 5.07 -3.35
N ILE A 93 4.99 3.91 -3.01
CA ILE A 93 4.26 3.06 -3.96
C ILE A 93 2.75 3.26 -3.80
N ARG A 94 2.04 3.45 -4.90
CA ARG A 94 0.58 3.35 -4.92
C ARG A 94 0.17 1.89 -5.08
N THR A 95 -0.16 1.22 -3.97
CA THR A 95 -0.47 -0.22 -3.96
C THR A 95 -1.57 -0.64 -4.97
N ALA A 96 -2.52 0.24 -5.28
CA ALA A 96 -3.59 -0.06 -6.23
C ALA A 96 -3.11 -0.16 -7.70
N THR A 97 -1.99 0.49 -8.04
CA THR A 97 -1.46 0.59 -9.41
C THR A 97 0.00 0.14 -9.53
N GLU A 98 0.65 -0.19 -8.41
CA GLU A 98 2.09 -0.47 -8.30
C GLU A 98 2.98 0.67 -8.82
N GLU A 99 2.43 1.88 -8.91
CA GLU A 99 3.13 3.06 -9.43
C GLU A 99 4.13 3.59 -8.39
N HIS A 100 5.39 3.76 -8.82
CA HIS A 100 6.43 4.43 -8.05
C HIS A 100 6.25 5.95 -8.14
N VAL A 101 5.78 6.56 -7.05
CA VAL A 101 5.66 8.01 -6.90
C VAL A 101 6.94 8.54 -6.28
N CYS A 102 7.92 8.83 -7.12
CA CYS A 102 9.23 9.30 -6.68
C CYS A 102 9.21 10.79 -6.34
N ARG A 103 10.04 11.17 -5.36
CA ARG A 103 10.20 12.54 -4.86
C ARG A 103 11.65 12.94 -4.89
N ASP A 104 11.87 14.25 -4.86
CA ASP A 104 13.19 14.78 -4.59
C ASP A 104 13.65 14.31 -3.21
N TYR A 105 14.94 14.01 -3.11
CA TYR A 105 15.58 13.60 -1.87
C TYR A 105 16.76 14.52 -1.57
N SER A 106 17.20 14.50 -0.32
CA SER A 106 18.43 15.16 0.11
C SER A 106 19.33 14.17 0.82
N THR A 107 20.64 14.40 0.78
CA THR A 107 21.62 13.59 1.50
C THR A 107 22.48 14.46 2.40
N LYS A 108 22.83 13.92 3.58
CA LYS A 108 23.77 14.53 4.51
C LYS A 108 24.84 13.51 4.92
N PRO A 109 26.13 13.86 4.96
CA PRO A 109 27.17 12.95 5.46
C PRO A 109 26.89 12.49 6.89
N ASP A 110 27.11 11.20 7.16
CA ASP A 110 26.98 10.56 8.47
C ASP A 110 28.08 9.49 8.67
N GLY A 111 29.33 9.96 8.77
CA GLY A 111 30.51 9.10 8.90
C GLY A 111 30.80 8.32 7.61
N GLN A 112 30.84 6.98 7.71
CA GLN A 112 30.98 6.07 6.56
C GLN A 112 29.64 5.86 5.81
N TYR A 113 28.59 6.53 6.27
CA TYR A 113 27.25 6.48 5.72
C TYR A 113 26.82 7.87 5.28
N LEU A 114 25.67 7.94 4.65
CA LEU A 114 24.90 9.16 4.47
C LEU A 114 23.49 8.96 5.01
N SER A 115 22.90 10.05 5.47
CA SER A 115 21.48 10.14 5.78
C SER A 115 20.73 10.59 4.52
N LEU A 116 19.94 9.69 3.94
CA LEU A 116 19.03 9.93 2.82
C LEU A 116 17.66 10.33 3.37
N THR A 117 17.21 11.55 3.06
CA THR A 117 15.92 12.08 3.50
C THR A 117 15.01 12.37 2.32
N TYR A 118 13.77 11.89 2.36
CA TYR A 118 12.76 12.11 1.32
C TYR A 118 11.34 12.01 1.89
N GLU A 119 10.36 12.54 1.15
CA GLU A 119 8.96 12.53 1.54
C GLU A 119 8.22 11.29 0.98
N VAL A 120 7.54 10.54 1.84
CA VAL A 120 6.59 9.49 1.43
C VAL A 120 5.16 10.03 1.47
N VAL A 121 4.41 9.81 0.39
CA VAL A 121 3.04 10.33 0.21
C VAL A 121 1.98 9.21 0.18
N THR A 122 2.42 7.96 0.29
CA THR A 122 1.59 6.77 0.51
C THR A 122 2.20 5.99 1.69
N PRO A 123 1.46 5.04 2.31
CA PRO A 123 2.00 4.27 3.43
C PRO A 123 3.00 3.18 3.00
N VAL A 124 3.44 3.17 1.74
CA VAL A 124 4.41 2.20 1.24
C VAL A 124 5.63 2.96 0.77
N MET A 125 6.72 2.85 1.52
CA MET A 125 8.01 3.45 1.19
C MET A 125 8.84 2.51 0.31
N TYR A 126 9.55 3.08 -0.66
CA TYR A 126 10.44 2.32 -1.54
C TYR A 126 11.73 3.08 -1.80
N VAL A 127 12.86 2.40 -1.65
CA VAL A 127 14.18 2.94 -2.02
C VAL A 127 14.98 1.87 -2.74
N GLU A 128 15.66 2.25 -3.81
CA GLU A 128 16.60 1.40 -4.54
C GLU A 128 17.91 2.16 -4.77
N PHE A 129 19.04 1.49 -4.49
CA PHE A 129 20.36 2.07 -4.68
C PHE A 129 21.42 0.99 -4.94
N TYR A 130 22.50 1.40 -5.59
CA TYR A 130 23.73 0.60 -5.66
C TYR A 130 24.75 1.13 -4.67
N TYR A 131 25.50 0.25 -4.01
CA TYR A 131 26.64 0.67 -3.19
C TYR A 131 27.82 -0.27 -3.34
N GLY A 132 28.98 0.18 -2.85
CA GLY A 132 30.24 -0.53 -2.93
C GLY A 132 30.77 -0.64 -4.36
N SER A 133 31.98 -1.13 -4.48
CA SER A 133 32.53 -1.66 -5.73
C SER A 133 33.05 -3.04 -5.42
N ILE A 134 32.61 -4.04 -6.18
CA ILE A 134 33.04 -5.42 -5.94
C ILE A 134 34.26 -5.66 -6.84
N PRO A 135 35.46 -5.84 -6.26
CA PRO A 135 36.68 -6.04 -7.06
C PRO A 135 36.58 -7.35 -7.84
N THR A 136 37.21 -7.45 -9.01
CA THR A 136 37.16 -8.66 -9.84
C THR A 136 38.07 -9.80 -9.37
N GLU A 137 38.49 -9.79 -8.10
CA GLU A 137 39.31 -10.85 -7.52
C GLU A 137 38.52 -12.16 -7.45
N ALA A 138 39.19 -13.32 -7.37
CA ALA A 138 38.45 -14.58 -7.31
C ALA A 138 37.56 -14.65 -6.05
N GLN A 139 38.09 -14.23 -4.89
CA GLN A 139 37.36 -14.18 -3.63
C GLN A 139 36.77 -12.78 -3.42
N ARG A 140 35.47 -12.72 -3.13
CA ARG A 140 34.72 -11.50 -2.82
C ARG A 140 34.32 -11.50 -1.35
N SER A 141 34.34 -10.32 -0.75
CA SER A 141 33.84 -10.07 0.60
C SER A 141 33.21 -8.68 0.65
N LEU A 142 32.03 -8.59 1.26
CA LEU A 142 31.33 -7.33 1.48
C LEU A 142 30.44 -7.45 2.72
N ASP A 143 30.18 -6.30 3.33
CA ASP A 143 29.32 -6.19 4.50
C ASP A 143 28.07 -5.38 4.13
N PHE A 144 26.92 -5.87 4.54
CA PHE A 144 25.65 -5.16 4.49
C PHE A 144 25.17 -4.85 5.90
N THR A 145 24.67 -3.63 6.09
CA THR A 145 24.04 -3.25 7.35
C THR A 145 22.75 -2.48 7.09
N LEU A 146 21.69 -2.87 7.79
CA LEU A 146 20.41 -2.17 7.83
C LEU A 146 20.28 -1.46 9.18
N TRP A 147 20.02 -0.15 9.14
CA TRP A 147 19.52 0.61 10.30
C TRP A 147 18.04 0.89 10.10
N PRO A 148 17.14 0.28 10.89
CA PRO A 148 15.71 0.57 10.81
C PRO A 148 15.44 2.07 11.06
N PRO A 149 14.78 2.80 10.13
CA PRO A 149 14.48 4.22 10.34
C PRO A 149 13.36 4.45 11.37
N TYR A 150 12.56 3.41 11.61
CA TYR A 150 11.48 3.32 12.59
C TYR A 150 11.46 1.89 13.16
N PRO A 151 10.76 1.63 14.28
CA PRO A 151 10.55 0.28 14.75
C PRO A 151 9.91 -0.60 13.66
N VAL A 152 10.44 -1.79 13.44
CA VAL A 152 10.00 -2.74 12.39
C VAL A 152 9.37 -3.96 13.04
N GLN A 153 8.08 -4.19 12.79
CA GLN A 153 7.37 -5.34 13.34
C GLN A 153 7.82 -6.66 12.68
N ASN A 154 7.94 -6.68 11.35
CA ASN A 154 8.41 -7.85 10.60
C ASN A 154 9.42 -7.39 9.55
N LEU A 155 10.64 -7.92 9.60
CA LEU A 155 11.64 -7.74 8.58
C LEU A 155 11.83 -9.07 7.84
N ASP A 156 11.70 -9.03 6.52
CA ASP A 156 12.12 -10.08 5.60
C ASP A 156 13.34 -9.59 4.82
N LEU A 157 14.52 -10.13 5.11
CA LEU A 157 15.77 -9.77 4.43
C LEU A 157 16.20 -10.93 3.52
N PHE A 158 16.40 -10.64 2.24
CA PHE A 158 16.86 -11.59 1.24
C PHE A 158 18.26 -11.21 0.75
N VAL A 159 19.19 -12.15 0.82
CA VAL A 159 20.49 -12.04 0.16
C VAL A 159 20.48 -12.97 -1.05
N GLN A 160 20.63 -12.40 -2.24
CA GLN A 160 20.73 -13.17 -3.47
C GLN A 160 22.16 -13.69 -3.65
N GLU A 161 22.30 -14.97 -3.92
CA GLU A 161 23.56 -15.53 -4.38
C GLU A 161 23.82 -15.16 -5.85
N PRO A 162 24.97 -14.54 -6.19
CA PRO A 162 25.31 -14.21 -7.56
C PRO A 162 25.37 -15.46 -8.45
N GLN A 163 25.01 -15.31 -9.72
CA GLN A 163 25.06 -16.43 -10.66
C GLN A 163 26.51 -16.90 -10.89
N GLY A 164 26.72 -18.21 -10.74
CA GLY A 164 28.04 -18.83 -10.90
C GLY A 164 28.98 -18.62 -9.70
N ALA A 165 28.47 -18.15 -8.56
CA ALA A 165 29.24 -18.14 -7.32
C ALA A 165 29.49 -19.56 -6.80
N SER A 166 30.64 -19.76 -6.16
CA SER A 166 30.95 -20.91 -5.31
C SER A 166 31.34 -20.44 -3.91
N ASP A 167 31.37 -21.37 -2.95
CA ASP A 167 31.80 -21.09 -1.57
C ASP A 167 31.04 -19.91 -0.94
N PHE A 168 29.76 -19.75 -1.32
CA PHE A 168 28.91 -18.68 -0.83
C PHE A 168 28.59 -18.91 0.64
N THR A 169 28.97 -17.96 1.49
CA THR A 169 28.72 -18.01 2.92
C THR A 169 28.22 -16.67 3.44
N LEU A 170 27.35 -16.76 4.44
CA LEU A 170 26.80 -15.62 5.15
C LEU A 170 27.14 -15.73 6.63
N SER A 171 27.46 -14.60 7.25
CA SER A 171 27.60 -14.47 8.70
C SER A 171 26.69 -13.35 9.21
N PRO A 172 25.69 -13.65 10.06
CA PRO A 172 25.30 -14.99 10.53
C PRO A 172 24.79 -15.90 9.40
N PRO A 173 24.89 -17.23 9.52
CA PRO A 173 24.36 -18.14 8.51
C PRO A 173 22.83 -18.00 8.39
N SER A 174 22.33 -18.02 7.15
CA SER A 174 20.89 -17.92 6.90
C SER A 174 20.15 -19.17 7.39
N PRO A 175 19.01 -19.02 8.10
CA PRO A 175 18.19 -20.15 8.54
C PRO A 175 17.48 -20.87 7.39
N GLU A 176 17.21 -20.15 6.30
CA GLU A 176 16.47 -20.66 5.15
C GLU A 176 17.18 -20.31 3.84
N THR A 177 17.08 -21.21 2.86
CA THR A 177 17.57 -20.99 1.50
C THR A 177 16.45 -21.37 0.55
N LEU A 178 16.03 -20.41 -0.27
CA LEU A 178 14.99 -20.54 -1.28
C LEU A 178 15.67 -20.64 -2.65
N GLY A 179 15.43 -21.73 -3.38
CA GLY A 179 15.91 -21.91 -4.74
C GLY A 179 14.82 -21.54 -5.74
N GLU A 180 15.02 -20.48 -6.51
CA GLU A 180 14.24 -20.23 -7.72
C GLU A 180 15.02 -20.71 -8.95
N GLU A 181 14.35 -20.89 -10.09
CA GLU A 181 14.98 -21.45 -11.30
C GLU A 181 16.24 -20.68 -11.77
N ARG A 182 16.37 -19.40 -11.38
CA ARG A 182 17.48 -18.53 -11.80
C ARG A 182 18.46 -18.14 -10.69
N PHE A 183 17.98 -17.98 -9.46
CA PHE A 183 18.78 -17.49 -8.34
C PHE A 183 18.46 -18.24 -7.06
N ARG A 184 19.49 -18.45 -6.24
CA ARG A 184 19.33 -18.86 -4.84
C ARG A 184 19.24 -17.61 -3.98
N HIS A 185 18.28 -17.61 -3.08
CA HIS A 185 18.07 -16.54 -2.11
C HIS A 185 18.21 -17.11 -0.70
N HIS A 186 18.89 -16.37 0.16
CA HIS A 186 19.05 -16.69 1.57
C HIS A 186 18.23 -15.68 2.37
N SER A 187 17.33 -16.17 3.21
CA SER A 187 16.34 -15.34 3.89
C SER A 187 16.52 -15.29 5.40
N TYR A 188 16.42 -14.09 5.95
CA TYR A 188 16.33 -13.85 7.38
C TYR A 188 14.99 -13.22 7.69
N THR A 189 14.38 -13.66 8.78
CA THR A 189 13.18 -13.01 9.33
C THR A 189 13.49 -12.52 10.74
N TYR A 190 13.20 -11.25 11.00
CA TYR A 190 13.30 -10.64 12.33
C TYR A 190 11.93 -10.07 12.71
N GLN A 191 11.67 -10.03 14.02
CA GLN A 191 10.44 -9.48 14.57
C GLN A 191 10.77 -8.40 15.60
N ASP A 192 9.93 -7.38 15.65
CA ASP A 192 9.95 -6.31 16.65
C ASP A 192 11.32 -5.62 16.82
N LEU A 193 12.00 -5.33 15.69
CA LEU A 193 13.28 -4.63 15.69
C LEU A 193 13.13 -3.16 16.12
N GLY A 194 13.98 -2.75 17.05
CA GLY A 194 14.16 -1.35 17.45
C GLY A 194 14.95 -0.53 16.42
N THR A 195 14.88 0.79 16.53
CA THR A 195 15.69 1.71 15.70
C THR A 195 17.19 1.68 16.04
N ASP A 196 17.53 1.16 17.21
CA ASP A 196 18.88 1.01 17.75
C ASP A 196 19.43 -0.42 17.57
N GLU A 197 18.71 -1.28 16.85
CA GLU A 197 19.07 -2.68 16.57
C GLU A 197 19.43 -2.86 15.09
N PRO A 198 20.68 -2.57 14.69
CA PRO A 198 21.10 -2.79 13.30
C PRO A 198 21.16 -4.28 12.96
N VAL A 199 20.84 -4.62 11.72
CA VAL A 199 21.01 -5.96 11.17
C VAL A 199 22.23 -5.97 10.27
N GLU A 200 23.25 -6.75 10.64
CA GLU A 200 24.53 -6.85 9.94
C GLU A 200 24.68 -8.24 9.31
N ILE A 201 24.96 -8.28 8.01
CA ILE A 201 25.22 -9.50 7.26
C ILE A 201 26.55 -9.35 6.52
N GLN A 202 27.52 -10.20 6.85
CA GLN A 202 28.74 -10.35 6.07
C GLN A 202 28.53 -11.42 5.00
N ILE A 203 28.94 -11.10 3.77
CA ILE A 203 28.74 -11.90 2.58
C ILE A 203 30.11 -12.21 1.97
N THR A 204 30.40 -13.49 1.75
CA THR A 204 31.62 -13.90 1.04
C THR A 204 31.31 -14.99 0.03
N TYR A 205 32.01 -14.97 -1.10
CA TYR A 205 31.85 -15.95 -2.17
C TYR A 205 33.03 -15.90 -3.14
N THR A 206 33.15 -16.91 -3.98
CA THR A 206 34.15 -16.99 -5.04
C THR A 206 33.49 -16.87 -6.41
N ARG A 207 34.06 -16.06 -7.32
CA ARG A 207 33.68 -15.97 -8.74
C ARG A 207 34.90 -15.72 -9.61
N ASP A 208 35.03 -16.51 -10.67
CA ASP A 208 36.12 -16.40 -11.64
C ASP A 208 35.85 -15.38 -12.76
N VAL A 209 34.64 -14.81 -12.78
CA VAL A 209 34.17 -13.87 -13.81
C VAL A 209 33.85 -12.50 -13.21
N GLY A 210 34.05 -11.44 -14.00
CA GLY A 210 33.76 -10.06 -13.61
C GLY A 210 32.38 -9.57 -14.06
N GLU A 211 31.70 -10.34 -14.89
CA GLU A 211 30.39 -10.01 -15.45
C GLU A 211 29.28 -10.16 -14.39
N PRO A 212 28.31 -9.22 -14.34
CA PRO A 212 27.13 -9.36 -13.50
C PRO A 212 26.25 -10.57 -13.87
N SER A 213 25.43 -11.00 -12.92
CA SER A 213 24.53 -12.15 -13.03
C SER A 213 23.40 -11.97 -14.06
N VAL A 214 23.03 -10.73 -14.33
CA VAL A 214 22.03 -10.32 -15.29
C VAL A 214 22.70 -9.35 -16.25
N SER A 215 22.60 -9.62 -17.55
CA SER A 215 23.14 -8.71 -18.54
C SER A 215 22.37 -7.39 -18.51
N ALA A 216 23.07 -6.29 -18.77
CA ALA A 216 22.44 -4.97 -18.78
C ALA A 216 21.29 -4.85 -19.82
N SER A 217 21.27 -5.70 -20.87
CA SER A 217 20.15 -5.78 -21.81
C SER A 217 18.95 -6.52 -21.22
N ALA A 218 19.17 -7.59 -20.44
CA ALA A 218 18.11 -8.31 -19.76
C ALA A 218 17.51 -7.47 -18.62
N ALA A 219 18.35 -6.77 -17.84
CA ALA A 219 17.91 -5.87 -16.78
C ALA A 219 17.00 -4.74 -17.30
N ARG A 220 17.34 -4.14 -18.45
CA ARG A 220 16.48 -3.12 -19.12
C ARG A 220 15.16 -3.68 -19.62
N ALA A 221 15.13 -4.91 -20.12
CA ALA A 221 13.90 -5.55 -20.57
C ALA A 221 12.93 -5.83 -19.40
N SER A 222 13.45 -6.13 -18.21
CA SER A 222 12.65 -6.29 -16.98
C SER A 222 12.24 -4.98 -16.31
N ALA A 223 12.97 -3.89 -16.54
CA ALA A 223 12.65 -2.56 -16.02
C ALA A 223 11.50 -1.85 -16.77
N GLY A 224 10.97 -2.46 -17.84
CA GLY A 224 9.81 -1.94 -18.56
C GLY A 224 10.02 -0.52 -19.09
N ASP A 225 10.77 -0.38 -20.19
CA ASP A 225 10.70 0.84 -21.01
C ASP A 225 9.25 1.02 -21.49
N ILE A 226 8.50 1.91 -20.84
CA ILE A 226 7.33 2.53 -21.46
C ILE A 226 7.89 3.58 -22.42
N ASP A 227 8.16 3.16 -23.65
CA ASP A 227 8.38 4.08 -24.76
C ASP A 227 7.07 4.87 -25.01
N PRO A 228 7.02 6.20 -24.75
CA PRO A 228 5.81 6.98 -24.94
C PRO A 228 5.44 7.15 -26.42
N ALA A 229 6.30 6.73 -27.36
CA ALA A 229 6.11 6.94 -28.78
C ALA A 229 5.65 5.69 -29.57
N GLY A 230 5.43 4.56 -28.88
CA GLY A 230 5.27 3.26 -29.54
C GLY A 230 3.91 2.58 -29.43
N ILE A 231 2.81 3.27 -29.10
CA ILE A 231 1.49 2.62 -29.07
C ILE A 231 0.96 2.45 -30.51
N PRO A 232 0.84 1.22 -31.06
CA PRO A 232 0.03 1.01 -32.25
C PRO A 232 -1.44 1.26 -31.87
N LEU A 233 -1.95 2.45 -32.23
CA LEU A 233 -3.34 2.88 -32.03
C LEU A 233 -4.33 2.13 -32.94
N GLY A 234 -4.38 0.81 -32.83
CA GLY A 234 -5.41 -0.05 -33.42
C GLY A 234 -5.24 -1.44 -32.81
N PRO A 235 -6.21 -1.98 -32.05
CA PRO A 235 -7.66 -1.99 -32.27
C PRO A 235 -8.50 -1.37 -31.13
N PHE A 236 -7.88 -0.74 -30.14
CA PHE A 236 -8.57 -0.29 -28.91
C PHE A 236 -9.46 0.95 -29.08
N LEU A 237 -9.28 1.73 -30.15
CA LEU A 237 -10.18 2.87 -30.47
C LEU A 237 -11.58 2.43 -30.94
N LEU A 238 -11.75 1.18 -31.41
CA LEU A 238 -13.07 0.67 -31.82
C LEU A 238 -13.90 0.14 -30.64
N LEU A 239 -13.25 -0.31 -29.55
CA LEU A 239 -13.94 -0.75 -28.33
C LEU A 239 -14.33 0.44 -27.44
N GLY A 240 -13.52 1.50 -27.40
CA GLY A 240 -13.84 2.73 -26.66
C GLY A 240 -15.05 3.48 -27.22
N ALA A 241 -15.18 3.58 -28.56
CA ALA A 241 -16.30 4.26 -29.20
C ALA A 241 -17.65 3.52 -28.98
N ALA A 242 -17.63 2.19 -28.99
CA ALA A 242 -18.82 1.39 -28.71
C ALA A 242 -19.25 1.47 -27.22
N GLY A 243 -18.28 1.47 -26.30
CA GLY A 243 -18.55 1.62 -24.87
C GLY A 243 -19.15 2.99 -24.52
N ILE A 244 -18.62 4.08 -25.10
CA ILE A 244 -19.12 5.44 -24.87
C ILE A 244 -20.51 5.63 -25.47
N ALA A 245 -20.82 5.03 -26.62
CA ALA A 245 -22.16 5.06 -27.21
C ALA A 245 -23.20 4.32 -26.35
N VAL A 246 -22.85 3.15 -25.79
CA VAL A 246 -23.73 2.38 -24.91
C VAL A 246 -23.94 3.08 -23.56
N LEU A 247 -22.89 3.65 -22.98
CA LEU A 247 -22.99 4.41 -21.73
C LEU A 247 -23.78 5.71 -21.93
N GLY A 248 -23.55 6.42 -23.04
CA GLY A 248 -24.29 7.61 -23.43
C GLY A 248 -25.78 7.32 -23.66
N LEU A 249 -26.11 6.21 -24.31
CA LEU A 249 -27.50 5.79 -24.53
C LEU A 249 -28.19 5.37 -23.23
N ALA A 250 -27.48 4.69 -22.33
CA ALA A 250 -27.99 4.29 -21.02
C ALA A 250 -28.26 5.51 -20.12
N LEU A 251 -27.36 6.50 -20.12
CA LEU A 251 -27.53 7.75 -19.38
C LEU A 251 -28.64 8.63 -19.98
N TYR A 252 -28.75 8.70 -21.32
CA TYR A 252 -29.83 9.40 -22.01
C TYR A 252 -31.20 8.76 -21.72
N ALA A 253 -31.31 7.43 -21.77
CA ALA A 253 -32.55 6.71 -21.43
C ALA A 253 -32.94 6.86 -19.96
N ALA A 254 -31.96 6.91 -19.04
CA ALA A 254 -32.20 7.19 -17.63
C ALA A 254 -32.64 8.65 -17.38
N PHE A 255 -32.11 9.59 -18.17
CA PHE A 255 -32.45 11.01 -18.09
C PHE A 255 -33.87 11.31 -18.61
N ILE A 256 -34.29 10.72 -19.74
CA ILE A 256 -35.66 10.87 -20.27
C ILE A 256 -36.70 10.27 -19.32
N ARG A 257 -36.36 9.22 -18.57
CA ARG A 257 -37.24 8.64 -17.54
C ARG A 257 -37.42 9.53 -16.30
N ARG A 258 -36.57 10.55 -16.10
CA ARG A 258 -36.67 11.51 -14.97
C ARG A 258 -37.54 12.74 -15.26
N PHE A 259 -37.91 12.98 -16.53
CA PHE A 259 -38.87 14.01 -16.89
C PHE A 259 -40.19 13.35 -17.31
N PRO A 260 -41.13 13.08 -16.38
CA PRO A 260 -42.47 12.71 -16.77
C PRO A 260 -43.10 13.91 -17.48
N ILE A 261 -43.15 13.88 -18.81
CA ILE A 261 -44.04 14.77 -19.56
C ILE A 261 -45.44 14.51 -19.02
N ARG A 262 -46.01 15.49 -18.31
CA ARG A 262 -47.41 15.50 -17.89
C ARG A 262 -48.26 15.33 -19.15
N ARG A 263 -48.65 14.09 -19.46
CA ARG A 263 -49.68 13.84 -20.46
C ARG A 263 -50.98 14.36 -19.87
N VAL A 264 -51.45 15.47 -20.44
CA VAL A 264 -52.81 15.96 -20.24
C VAL A 264 -53.75 14.80 -20.56
N ALA A 265 -54.58 14.45 -19.58
CA ALA A 265 -55.53 13.36 -19.69
C ALA A 265 -56.58 13.68 -20.76
N LEU A 266 -56.70 12.82 -21.77
CA LEU A 266 -57.91 12.71 -22.57
C LEU A 266 -58.64 11.45 -22.11
N SER A 267 -59.68 11.72 -21.32
CA SER A 267 -60.80 10.84 -21.01
C SER A 267 -61.37 10.22 -22.28
N HIS A 268 -61.58 8.89 -22.29
CA HIS A 268 -62.59 8.08 -22.99
C HIS A 268 -62.26 6.62 -22.55
N GLY A 269 -63.00 5.96 -21.66
CA GLY A 269 -64.41 5.59 -21.75
C GLY A 269 -64.49 4.15 -22.28
N GLY A 270 -64.78 3.17 -21.42
CA GLY A 270 -65.04 1.77 -21.83
C GLY A 270 -64.82 0.74 -20.72
N ALA A 271 -65.92 0.30 -20.11
CA ALA A 271 -66.01 -0.77 -19.12
C ALA A 271 -66.13 -2.16 -19.78
N VAL A 272 -65.55 -3.21 -19.18
CA VAL A 272 -66.08 -4.58 -19.10
C VAL A 272 -65.54 -5.26 -17.84
N ASP A 273 -66.40 -6.09 -17.25
CA ASP A 273 -66.47 -6.67 -15.92
C ASP A 273 -65.61 -7.94 -15.66
N GLU A 274 -65.42 -8.20 -14.36
CA GLU A 274 -65.23 -9.46 -13.61
C GLU A 274 -64.32 -10.62 -14.10
N GLY A 275 -63.38 -11.00 -13.23
CA GLY A 275 -62.61 -12.24 -13.32
C GLY A 275 -61.52 -12.38 -12.25
N ASP A 276 -61.94 -12.78 -11.03
CA ASP A 276 -61.11 -13.26 -9.92
C ASP A 276 -60.04 -14.29 -10.35
N LEU A 277 -58.75 -14.00 -10.07
CA LEU A 277 -57.68 -15.01 -9.91
C LEU A 277 -56.61 -14.52 -8.93
N THR A 278 -56.84 -14.80 -7.65
CA THR A 278 -55.92 -15.51 -6.74
C THR A 278 -54.42 -15.61 -7.13
N GLN A 279 -53.59 -15.04 -6.24
CA GLN A 279 -52.25 -15.49 -5.82
C GLN A 279 -51.27 -16.01 -6.90
N GLY A 280 -50.46 -15.11 -7.46
CA GLY A 280 -49.20 -15.46 -8.11
C GLY A 280 -48.15 -15.91 -7.08
N ALA A 281 -48.09 -17.21 -6.79
CA ALA A 281 -47.02 -17.80 -5.99
C ALA A 281 -45.65 -17.51 -6.62
N VAL A 282 -44.77 -16.87 -5.86
CA VAL A 282 -43.40 -16.57 -6.29
C VAL A 282 -42.59 -17.86 -6.31
N LEU A 283 -42.47 -18.47 -7.49
CA LEU A 283 -41.64 -19.67 -7.71
C LEU A 283 -40.17 -19.32 -7.41
N SER A 284 -39.49 -20.16 -6.63
CA SER A 284 -38.09 -19.96 -6.23
C SER A 284 -37.22 -21.14 -6.69
N CYS A 285 -36.00 -20.86 -7.11
CA CYS A 285 -35.05 -21.84 -7.64
C CYS A 285 -34.57 -22.79 -6.54
N ARG A 286 -34.68 -24.11 -6.75
CA ARG A 286 -34.22 -25.10 -5.76
C ARG A 286 -32.70 -25.23 -5.68
N HIS A 287 -31.96 -24.70 -6.65
CA HIS A 287 -30.50 -24.79 -6.66
C HIS A 287 -29.84 -23.62 -5.93
N CYS A 288 -30.32 -22.38 -6.17
CA CYS A 288 -29.70 -21.17 -5.61
C CYS A 288 -30.66 -20.29 -4.79
N GLY A 289 -31.94 -20.63 -4.69
CA GLY A 289 -32.94 -19.83 -3.97
C GLY A 289 -33.46 -18.58 -4.71
N GLY A 290 -32.93 -18.26 -5.89
CA GLY A 290 -33.33 -17.07 -6.66
C GLY A 290 -34.78 -17.12 -7.17
N ARG A 291 -35.43 -15.96 -7.32
CA ARG A 291 -36.83 -15.88 -7.80
C ARG A 291 -36.91 -16.25 -9.29
N ILE A 292 -37.89 -17.06 -9.65
CA ILE A 292 -38.15 -17.51 -11.01
C ILE A 292 -39.36 -16.76 -11.57
N ARG A 293 -39.19 -16.19 -12.76
CA ARG A 293 -40.31 -15.59 -13.50
C ARG A 293 -41.25 -16.70 -13.98
N PRO A 294 -42.58 -16.54 -13.87
CA PRO A 294 -43.53 -17.50 -14.41
C PRO A 294 -43.25 -17.76 -15.91
N GLY A 295 -43.07 -19.03 -16.28
CA GLY A 295 -42.78 -19.44 -17.65
C GLY A 295 -41.30 -19.42 -18.09
N ALA A 296 -40.35 -19.16 -17.19
CA ALA A 296 -38.93 -19.22 -17.53
C ALA A 296 -38.38 -20.66 -17.60
N ASP A 297 -37.65 -20.99 -18.68
CA ASP A 297 -36.99 -22.29 -18.85
C ASP A 297 -35.70 -22.42 -18.03
N PHE A 298 -35.03 -21.29 -17.74
CA PHE A 298 -33.79 -21.21 -16.98
C PHE A 298 -33.86 -20.12 -15.90
N CYS A 299 -33.14 -20.30 -14.79
CA CYS A 299 -33.06 -19.31 -13.72
C CYS A 299 -32.19 -18.12 -14.15
N SER A 300 -32.73 -16.90 -14.11
CA SER A 300 -31.98 -15.69 -14.47
C SER A 300 -30.85 -15.33 -13.49
N SER A 301 -30.81 -15.96 -12.31
CA SER A 301 -29.78 -15.69 -11.29
C SER A 301 -28.59 -16.65 -11.36
N CYS A 302 -28.78 -17.90 -11.80
CA CYS A 302 -27.68 -18.89 -11.83
C CYS A 302 -27.61 -19.73 -13.11
N GLY A 303 -28.52 -19.56 -14.06
CA GLY A 303 -28.51 -20.27 -15.35
C GLY A 303 -29.03 -21.71 -15.29
N GLN A 304 -29.39 -22.24 -14.12
CA GLN A 304 -29.89 -23.62 -14.00
C GLN A 304 -31.26 -23.79 -14.65
N ALA A 305 -31.44 -24.87 -15.41
CA ALA A 305 -32.72 -25.22 -16.02
C ALA A 305 -33.80 -25.48 -14.96
N VAL A 306 -34.99 -24.91 -15.17
CA VAL A 306 -36.13 -24.97 -14.25
C VAL A 306 -37.07 -26.12 -14.60
N ARG A 307 -37.11 -26.54 -15.87
CA ARG A 307 -37.81 -27.74 -16.34
C ARG A 307 -36.81 -28.79 -16.82
N PRO A 308 -36.99 -30.08 -16.50
CA PRO A 308 -36.29 -31.15 -17.21
C PRO A 308 -36.77 -31.15 -18.67
N LEU A 309 -35.84 -31.02 -19.62
CA LEU A 309 -36.14 -31.10 -21.04
C LEU A 309 -36.71 -32.49 -21.40
N PRO A 310 -37.69 -32.59 -22.31
CA PRO A 310 -38.18 -33.87 -22.78
C PRO A 310 -37.03 -34.68 -23.39
N LYS A 311 -37.02 -36.00 -23.15
CA LYS A 311 -36.03 -36.93 -23.71
C LYS A 311 -36.28 -37.13 -25.21
N GLU A 312 -35.95 -36.14 -26.04
CA GLU A 312 -35.93 -36.27 -27.49
C GLU A 312 -35.08 -35.18 -28.12
N GLN A 313 -33.86 -35.04 -27.59
CA GLN A 313 -32.71 -34.42 -28.23
C GLN A 313 -31.49 -34.72 -27.35
N ARG A 314 -31.00 -35.95 -27.49
CA ARG A 314 -29.67 -36.37 -27.06
C ARG A 314 -28.98 -36.97 -28.26
#